data_AF-A0A0F9L7J0-F1
#
_entry.id   AF-A0A0F9L7J0-F1
#
_cell.length_a   1.000
_cell.length_b   1.000
_cell.length_c   1.000
_cell.angle_alpha   90.00
_cell.angle_beta   90.00
_cell.angle_gamma   90.00
#
_symmetry.space_group_name_H-M   'P 1'
#
loop_
_entity.id
_entity.type
_entity.pdbx_description
1 polymer ?
#
loop_
_entity_poly.entity_id
_entity_poly.type
_entity_poly.pdbx_seq_one_letter_code
_entity_poly.pdbx_strand_id
1 'polypeptide(L)'
;MAVVAQVRIGFKLTSLGNLEEWAEKYDAVTVATRKFKQYLVQATADAEEALSFGDIGTVTMLFIKCITNDVDVDLNYSSSFSADLTIQEGEIAVIPSPVGVVRIRNNDSGEQVTLEITAIGTA
;
A
#
# COMPACT_ATOMS: atom_id res chain seq x y z
N MET A 1 -0.59 -5.05 32.09
CA MET A 1 0.50 -5.66 31.30
C MET A 1 0.14 -5.51 29.84
N ALA A 2 0.91 -4.76 29.05
CA ALA A 2 0.71 -4.71 27.61
C ALA A 2 1.23 -6.02 27.00
N VAL A 3 0.36 -6.75 26.32
CA VAL A 3 0.73 -7.97 25.59
C VAL A 3 1.31 -7.53 24.24
N VAL A 4 2.55 -7.93 23.96
CA VAL A 4 3.19 -7.72 22.65
C VAL A 4 2.84 -8.91 21.77
N ALA A 5 2.00 -8.69 20.76
CA ALA A 5 1.74 -9.68 19.72
C ALA A 5 2.82 -9.58 18.64
N GLN A 6 3.48 -10.70 18.30
CA GLN A 6 4.39 -10.78 17.17
C GLN A 6 3.63 -11.31 15.95
N VAL A 7 3.39 -10.45 14.97
CA VAL A 7 2.87 -10.87 13.67
C VAL A 7 4.04 -11.25 12.77
N ARG A 8 4.10 -12.50 12.30
CA ARG A 8 5.11 -12.95 11.33
C ARG A 8 4.43 -13.19 9.99
N ILE A 9 4.83 -12.43 8.98
CA ILE A 9 4.23 -12.51 7.65
C ILE A 9 5.34 -12.94 6.70
N GLY A 10 5.19 -14.16 6.16
CA GLY A 10 6.11 -14.73 5.17
C GLY A 10 5.59 -14.45 3.78
N PHE A 11 6.40 -13.79 2.96
CA PHE A 11 6.07 -13.44 1.58
C PHE A 11 6.98 -14.14 0.61
N LYS A 12 6.42 -14.73 -0.44
CA LYS A 12 7.16 -15.20 -1.61
C LYS A 12 6.87 -14.27 -2.77
N LEU A 13 7.82 -13.39 -3.08
CA LEU A 13 7.79 -12.64 -4.34
C LEU A 13 8.23 -13.62 -5.43
N THR A 14 7.32 -14.02 -6.33
CA THR A 14 7.72 -14.78 -7.51
C THR A 14 8.33 -13.83 -8.54
N SER A 15 9.24 -14.33 -9.38
CA SER A 15 9.99 -13.56 -10.37
C SER A 15 9.15 -12.98 -11.52
N LEU A 16 7.82 -12.99 -11.40
CA LEU A 16 6.86 -12.46 -12.39
C LEU A 16 5.90 -11.42 -11.78
N GLY A 17 6.22 -10.86 -10.61
CA GLY A 17 5.42 -9.77 -10.01
C GLY A 17 4.03 -10.20 -9.56
N ASN A 18 3.78 -11.51 -9.43
CA ASN A 18 2.56 -12.06 -8.87
C ASN A 18 2.79 -12.41 -7.41
N LEU A 19 1.96 -11.83 -6.53
CA LEU A 19 1.84 -12.19 -5.12
C LEU A 19 1.13 -13.55 -5.03
N GLU A 20 1.87 -14.61 -5.32
CA GLU A 20 1.35 -15.98 -5.24
C GLU A 20 1.71 -16.59 -3.88
N GLU A 21 0.66 -16.81 -3.10
CA GLU A 21 0.58 -17.64 -1.89
C GLU A 21 0.84 -16.93 -0.54
N TRP A 22 -0.26 -16.79 0.22
CA TRP A 22 -0.27 -16.34 1.61
C TRP A 22 -0.45 -17.56 2.52
N ALA A 23 0.58 -17.90 3.31
CA ALA A 23 0.43 -18.79 4.45
C ALA A 23 0.03 -17.96 5.68
N GLU A 24 -1.25 -17.63 5.79
CA GLU A 24 -1.77 -16.88 6.94
C GLU A 24 -1.82 -17.79 8.18
N LYS A 25 -0.95 -17.55 9.15
CA LYS A 25 -1.07 -18.14 10.49
C LYS A 25 -1.68 -17.10 11.42
N TYR A 26 -2.98 -17.23 11.68
CA TYR A 26 -3.72 -16.40 12.62
C TYR A 26 -3.46 -16.90 14.05
N ASP A 27 -2.77 -16.10 14.88
CA ASP A 27 -2.82 -16.25 16.33
C ASP A 27 -3.85 -15.26 16.86
N ALA A 28 -4.85 -15.78 17.57
CA ALA A 28 -6.01 -15.03 18.02
C ALA A 28 -5.63 -13.93 19.01
N VAL A 29 -5.79 -12.67 18.62
CA VAL A 29 -5.79 -11.51 19.53
C VAL A 29 -6.97 -10.60 19.20
N THR A 30 -7.46 -9.93 20.24
CA THR A 30 -8.68 -9.09 20.41
C THR A 30 -9.05 -8.06 19.34
N VAL A 31 -8.22 -7.82 18.31
CA VAL A 31 -8.56 -6.90 17.21
C VAL A 31 -8.44 -7.65 15.89
N ALA A 32 -9.54 -7.70 15.14
CA ALA A 32 -9.56 -8.42 13.87
C ALA A 32 -8.61 -7.75 12.87
N THR A 33 -7.60 -8.49 12.42
CA THR A 33 -6.79 -8.11 11.26
C THR A 33 -7.68 -8.11 10.03
N ARG A 34 -7.67 -7.00 9.29
CA ARG A 34 -8.42 -6.79 8.06
C ARG A 34 -7.46 -6.68 6.88
N LYS A 35 -7.93 -7.15 5.72
CA LYS A 35 -7.25 -7.04 4.44
C LYS A 35 -8.13 -6.25 3.49
N PHE A 36 -7.52 -5.29 2.81
CA PHE A 36 -8.11 -4.51 1.75
C PHE A 36 -7.31 -4.78 0.48
N LYS A 37 -7.99 -5.04 -0.63
CA LYS A 37 -7.35 -5.19 -1.94
C LYS A 37 -8.23 -4.51 -2.99
N GLN A 38 -7.65 -3.59 -3.76
CA GLN A 38 -8.34 -2.84 -4.79
C GLN A 38 -7.42 -2.54 -5.97
N TYR A 39 -7.99 -2.51 -7.18
CA TYR A 39 -7.40 -1.83 -8.33
C TYR A 39 -7.87 -0.37 -8.34
N LEU A 40 -6.92 0.55 -8.34
CA LEU A 40 -7.16 1.99 -8.39
C LEU A 40 -6.67 2.52 -9.73
N VAL A 41 -7.49 3.32 -10.39
CA VAL A 41 -7.08 4.15 -11.54
C VAL A 41 -7.17 5.59 -11.08
N GLN A 42 -6.11 6.36 -11.25
CA GLN A 42 -6.13 7.77 -10.87
C GLN A 42 -7.27 8.51 -11.57
N ALA A 43 -8.03 9.31 -10.81
CA ALA A 43 -9.16 10.04 -11.35
C ALA A 43 -8.75 11.12 -12.37
N THR A 44 -7.55 11.67 -12.23
CA THR A 44 -7.00 12.72 -13.10
C THR A 44 -5.49 12.54 -13.18
N ALA A 45 -4.92 12.70 -14.37
CA ALA A 45 -3.48 12.74 -14.55
C ALA A 45 -2.89 13.94 -13.77
N ASP A 46 -1.67 13.81 -13.27
CA ASP A 46 -0.93 14.82 -12.49
C ASP A 46 -1.58 15.25 -11.18
N ALA A 47 -2.60 14.53 -10.72
CA ALA A 47 -3.29 14.85 -9.48
C ALA A 47 -2.70 14.08 -8.29
N GLU A 48 -2.52 14.79 -7.17
CA GLU A 48 -2.29 14.15 -5.88
C GLU A 48 -3.57 13.43 -5.46
N GLU A 49 -3.47 12.14 -5.14
CA GLU A 49 -4.59 11.35 -4.65
C GLU A 49 -4.24 10.72 -3.31
N ALA A 50 -5.12 10.90 -2.32
CA ALA A 50 -4.99 10.27 -1.02
C ALA A 50 -5.54 8.83 -1.09
N LEU A 51 -4.75 7.86 -0.67
CA LEU A 51 -5.18 6.48 -0.63
C LEU A 51 -6.16 6.24 0.53
N SER A 52 -7.26 5.56 0.23
CA SER A 52 -8.24 5.10 1.21
C SER A 52 -8.28 3.59 1.23
N PHE A 53 -8.32 3.02 2.44
CA PHE A 53 -8.28 1.58 2.68
C PHE A 53 -9.61 1.04 3.23
N GLY A 54 -10.70 1.80 3.02
CA GLY A 54 -12.04 1.48 3.49
C GLY A 54 -12.10 1.33 5.01
N ASP A 55 -12.36 0.11 5.45
CA ASP A 55 -12.64 -0.27 6.85
C ASP A 55 -11.37 -0.61 7.66
N ILE A 56 -10.17 -0.35 7.12
CA ILE A 56 -8.91 -0.47 7.86
C ILE A 56 -8.62 0.85 8.58
N GLY A 57 -8.68 0.86 9.92
CA GLY A 57 -8.38 2.03 10.73
C GLY A 57 -6.87 2.28 10.89
N THR A 58 -6.09 1.24 11.18
CA THR A 58 -4.61 1.33 11.29
C THR A 58 -3.94 0.38 10.33
N VAL A 59 -3.18 0.90 9.37
CA VAL A 59 -2.46 0.08 8.38
C VAL A 59 -1.12 -0.37 8.96
N THR A 60 -0.92 -1.68 9.05
CA THR A 60 0.33 -2.30 9.52
C THR A 60 1.29 -2.56 8.36
N MET A 61 0.76 -2.84 7.17
CA MET A 61 1.52 -2.99 5.93
C MET A 61 0.71 -2.56 4.73
N LEU A 62 1.36 -1.90 3.79
CA LEU A 62 0.79 -1.47 2.52
C LEU A 62 1.66 -1.98 1.36
N PHE A 63 1.01 -2.59 0.38
CA PHE A 63 1.59 -3.00 -0.89
C PHE A 63 0.99 -2.12 -1.98
N ILE A 64 1.85 -1.53 -2.80
CA ILE A 64 1.45 -0.78 -3.98
C ILE A 64 2.18 -1.40 -5.16
N LYS A 65 1.43 -1.95 -6.11
CA LYS A 65 1.95 -2.42 -7.38
C LYS A 65 1.56 -1.42 -8.46
N CYS A 66 2.54 -0.92 -9.20
CA CYS A 66 2.28 -0.13 -10.40
C CYS A 66 1.99 -1.06 -11.56
N ILE A 67 0.81 -0.92 -12.17
CA ILE A 67 0.39 -1.75 -13.31
C ILE A 67 0.66 -1.01 -14.61
N THR A 68 0.36 0.28 -14.64
CA THR A 68 0.62 1.14 -15.79
C THR A 68 1.32 2.40 -15.29
N ASN A 69 2.46 2.76 -15.88
CA ASN A 69 3.24 3.95 -15.58
C ASN A 69 3.84 4.02 -14.17
N ASP A 70 4.76 4.97 -14.01
CA ASP A 70 5.49 5.20 -12.77
C ASP A 70 4.70 6.09 -11.81
N VAL A 71 4.79 5.82 -10.51
CA VAL A 71 4.11 6.60 -9.46
C VAL A 71 5.07 7.05 -8.38
N ASP A 72 4.91 8.29 -7.96
CA ASP A 72 5.52 8.84 -6.76
C ASP A 72 4.57 8.68 -5.57
N VAL A 73 5.16 8.34 -4.43
CA VAL A 73 4.48 8.15 -3.15
C VAL A 73 5.06 9.11 -2.12
N ASP A 74 4.18 9.83 -1.43
CA ASP A 74 4.51 10.66 -0.28
C ASP A 74 4.42 9.82 1.00
N LEU A 75 5.55 9.71 1.69
CA LEU A 75 5.74 9.02 2.96
C LEU A 75 6.14 9.98 4.08
N ASN A 76 6.19 11.28 3.81
CA ASN A 76 6.40 12.32 4.81
C ASN A 76 5.10 12.71 5.51
N TYR A 77 3.95 12.34 4.96
CA TYR A 77 2.62 12.56 5.54
C TYR A 77 2.34 14.04 5.84
N SER A 78 2.96 14.93 5.07
CA SER A 78 2.88 16.37 5.27
C SER A 78 1.67 16.97 4.53
N SER A 79 1.38 18.25 4.76
CA SER A 79 0.35 18.93 3.97
C SER A 79 0.73 19.07 2.49
N SER A 80 2.03 19.19 2.21
CA SER A 80 2.60 19.37 0.88
C SER A 80 3.12 18.04 0.35
N PHE A 81 2.78 17.68 -0.89
CA PHE A 81 3.29 16.46 -1.49
C PHE A 81 4.82 16.50 -1.67
N SER A 82 5.48 15.44 -1.22
CA SER A 82 6.89 15.17 -1.44
C SER A 82 7.05 13.77 -2.02
N ALA A 83 7.67 13.62 -3.18
CA ALA A 83 7.98 12.31 -3.73
C ALA A 83 9.13 11.69 -2.93
N ASP A 84 8.80 10.81 -1.97
CA ASP A 84 9.79 10.13 -1.12
C ASP A 84 10.18 8.76 -1.68
N LEU A 85 9.29 8.18 -2.49
CA LEU A 85 9.48 6.91 -3.15
C LEU A 85 8.86 6.95 -4.54
N THR A 86 9.64 6.63 -5.56
CA THR A 86 9.12 6.35 -6.91
C THR A 86 9.05 4.84 -7.10
N ILE A 87 7.92 4.36 -7.62
CA ILE A 87 7.67 2.95 -7.94
C ILE A 87 7.48 2.86 -9.45
N GLN A 88 8.34 2.09 -10.12
CA GLN A 88 8.28 1.97 -11.57
C GLN A 88 7.14 1.05 -12.03
N GLU A 89 6.70 1.20 -13.27
CA GLU A 89 5.75 0.30 -13.88
C GLU A 89 6.18 -1.18 -13.73
N GLY A 90 5.24 -2.02 -13.27
CA GLY A 90 5.48 -3.44 -13.02
C GLY A 90 6.12 -3.74 -11.66
N GLU A 91 6.64 -2.74 -10.96
CA GLU A 91 7.24 -2.91 -9.64
C GLU A 91 6.20 -2.93 -8.51
N ILE A 92 6.65 -3.46 -7.36
CA ILE A 92 5.87 -3.53 -6.13
C ILE A 92 6.70 -2.89 -5.02
N ALA A 93 6.12 -1.89 -4.37
CA ALA A 93 6.64 -1.35 -3.12
C ALA A 93 5.92 -1.95 -1.91
N VAL A 94 6.68 -2.11 -0.83
CA VAL A 94 6.17 -2.52 0.48
C VAL A 94 6.47 -1.41 1.47
N ILE A 95 5.42 -0.83 2.04
CA ILE A 95 5.50 0.27 3.02
C ILE A 95 5.08 -0.30 4.38
N PRO A 96 6.04 -0.52 5.31
CA PRO A 96 5.72 -1.04 6.63
C PRO A 96 5.18 0.08 7.54
N SER A 97 4.03 -0.18 8.17
CA SER A 97 3.43 0.66 9.20
C SER A 97 3.34 2.16 8.85
N PRO A 98 2.66 2.53 7.74
CA PRO A 98 2.45 3.93 7.41
C PRO A 98 1.66 4.63 8.52
N VAL A 99 2.17 5.77 8.99
CA VAL A 99 1.63 6.47 10.18
C VAL A 99 0.60 7.54 9.84
N GLY A 100 0.44 7.87 8.56
CA GLY A 100 -0.46 8.92 8.09
C GLY A 100 -1.12 8.57 6.77
N VAL A 101 -1.69 9.59 6.13
CA VAL A 101 -2.35 9.45 4.83
C VAL A 101 -1.28 9.31 3.75
N VAL A 102 -1.17 8.13 3.17
CA VAL A 102 -0.32 7.88 2.00
C VAL A 102 -0.95 8.58 0.80
N ARG A 103 -0.18 9.43 0.14
CA ARG A 103 -0.60 10.11 -1.09
C ARG A 103 0.24 9.63 -2.25
N ILE A 104 -0.39 9.59 -3.42
CA ILE A 104 0.26 9.22 -4.66
C ILE A 104 0.12 10.33 -5.69
N ARG A 105 1.08 10.41 -6.61
CA ARG A 105 1.02 11.22 -7.83
C ARG A 105 1.77 10.46 -8.92
N ASN A 106 1.26 10.43 -10.14
CA ASN A 106 1.98 9.95 -11.32
C ASN A 106 3.29 10.74 -11.50
N ASN A 107 4.33 10.03 -11.96
CA ASN A 107 5.65 10.63 -12.17
C ASN A 107 5.77 11.36 -13.53
N ASP A 108 4.93 11.00 -14.51
CA ASP A 108 4.94 11.61 -15.85
C ASP A 108 3.65 12.39 -16.16
N SER A 109 3.83 13.56 -16.78
CA SER A 109 2.76 14.49 -17.07
C SER A 109 1.80 14.00 -18.14
N GLY A 110 0.50 14.08 -17.85
CA GLY A 110 -0.57 13.76 -18.79
C GLY A 110 -1.02 12.30 -18.83
N GLU A 111 -0.46 11.43 -18.00
CA GLU A 111 -0.85 10.02 -17.94
C GLU A 111 -1.50 9.62 -16.61
N GLN A 112 -2.50 8.74 -16.70
CA GLN A 112 -3.12 8.13 -15.52
C GLN A 112 -2.37 6.85 -15.14
N VAL A 113 -2.07 6.69 -13.86
CA VAL A 113 -1.51 5.45 -13.33
C VAL A 113 -2.61 4.48 -12.92
N THR A 114 -2.39 3.19 -13.15
CA THR A 114 -3.21 2.11 -12.60
C THR A 114 -2.40 1.37 -11.55
N LEU A 115 -2.94 1.23 -10.35
CA LEU A 115 -2.29 0.58 -9.23
C LEU A 115 -3.11 -0.61 -8.74
N GLU A 116 -2.43 -1.65 -8.27
CA GLU A 116 -3.02 -2.64 -7.37
C GLU A 116 -2.53 -2.37 -5.95
N ILE A 117 -3.48 -2.07 -5.08
CA ILE A 117 -3.23 -1.74 -3.68
C ILE A 117 -3.68 -2.92 -2.83
N THR A 118 -2.81 -3.39 -1.94
CA THR A 118 -3.19 -4.30 -0.86
C THR A 118 -2.78 -3.69 0.47
N ALA A 119 -3.72 -3.45 1.37
CA ALA A 119 -3.45 -2.96 2.72
C ALA A 119 -3.84 -4.01 3.75
N ILE A 120 -3.04 -4.14 4.80
CA ILE A 120 -3.30 -5.01 5.94
C ILE A 120 -3.17 -4.17 7.19
N GLY A 121 -4.15 -4.34 8.07
CA GLY A 121 -4.20 -3.54 9.28
C GLY A 121 -5.27 -4.02 10.25
N THR A 122 -5.55 -3.20 11.24
CA THR A 122 -6.64 -3.42 12.18
C THR A 122 -7.81 -2.50 11.87
N ALA A 123 -9.02 -2.93 12.24
CA ALA A 123 -10.21 -2.09 12.29
C ALA A 123 -10.01 -0.87 13.18
#